data_AF-A0A925HQ79-F1
#
_entry.id   AF-A0A925HQ79-F1
#
_cell.length_a   1.000
_cell.length_b   1.000
_cell.length_c   1.000
_cell.angle_alpha   90.00
_cell.angle_beta   90.00
_cell.angle_gamma   90.00
#
_symmetry.space_group_name_H-M   'P 1'
#
loop_
_entity.id
_entity.type
_entity.pdbx_description
1 polymer ?
#
loop_
_entity_poly.entity_id
_entity_poly.type
_entity_poly.pdbx_seq_one_letter_code
_entity_poly.pdbx_strand_id
1 'polypeptide(L)'
;MSANSKWTTQQMEREWERRASSFVSTLMTEPEPAAVDRLANLGDLDADHARWELRYLRRAVGLLIAGRDALDDRTASMVGHALAKAVEHDPSAAPAMRATSAAQFNARLRLYRDLMGQRGASRTPVGQIGEALVGFAGGRPGNDQSSWAASWVSEELDRCNEALRQEFGTVDLPDDVAPSAMPISRR
;
A
#
# COMPACT_ATOMS: atom_id res chain seq x y z
N MET A 1 39.97 11.99 -0.51
CA MET A 1 38.70 11.79 0.24
C MET A 1 37.66 11.03 -0.60
N SER A 2 37.92 9.80 -1.09
CA SER A 2 37.07 9.20 -2.15
C SER A 2 36.67 7.73 -1.99
N ALA A 3 37.29 6.96 -1.08
CA ALA A 3 36.92 5.56 -0.82
C ALA A 3 35.89 5.40 0.32
N ASN A 4 36.08 6.13 1.44
CA ASN A 4 35.18 6.06 2.60
C ASN A 4 33.75 6.51 2.29
N SER A 5 33.58 7.55 1.46
CA SER A 5 32.25 8.07 1.10
C SER A 5 31.47 7.17 0.16
N LYS A 6 32.13 6.39 -0.71
CA LYS A 6 31.45 5.44 -1.60
C LYS A 6 30.97 4.20 -0.84
N TRP A 7 31.75 3.77 0.15
CA TRP A 7 31.41 2.63 1.00
C TRP A 7 30.20 2.94 1.91
N THR A 8 30.12 4.14 2.48
CA THR A 8 28.97 4.56 3.30
C THR A 8 27.69 4.72 2.48
N THR A 9 27.75 5.29 1.27
CA THR A 9 26.59 5.37 0.36
C THR A 9 26.08 3.98 -0.03
N GLN A 10 26.98 3.06 -0.36
CA GLN A 10 26.61 1.70 -0.73
C GLN A 10 25.98 0.92 0.45
N GLN A 11 26.43 1.16 1.67
CA GLN A 11 25.82 0.57 2.87
C GLN A 11 24.42 1.12 3.15
N MET A 12 24.24 2.43 3.01
CA MET A 12 22.93 3.07 3.15
C MET A 12 21.93 2.56 2.11
N GLU A 13 22.36 2.41 0.86
CA GLU A 13 21.52 1.84 -0.21
C GLU A 13 21.05 0.42 0.11
N ARG A 14 21.97 -0.46 0.53
CA ARG A 14 21.63 -1.83 0.92
C ARG A 14 20.68 -1.87 2.11
N GLU A 15 20.88 -1.00 3.08
CA GLU A 15 20.00 -0.92 4.25
C GLU A 15 18.59 -0.45 3.88
N TRP A 16 18.46 0.52 2.97
CA TRP A 16 17.17 0.95 2.46
C TRP A 16 16.48 -0.14 1.63
N GLU A 17 17.23 -0.87 0.80
CA GLU A 17 16.70 -2.01 0.05
C GLU A 17 16.20 -3.11 0.98
N ARG A 18 16.92 -3.36 2.08
CA ARG A 18 16.53 -4.32 3.12
C ARG A 18 15.21 -3.90 3.79
N ARG A 19 15.08 -2.63 4.17
CA ARG A 19 13.86 -2.05 4.77
C ARG A 19 12.67 -2.10 3.82
N ALA A 20 12.87 -1.71 2.56
CA ALA A 20 11.82 -1.80 1.54
C ALA A 20 11.36 -3.25 1.33
N SER A 21 12.30 -4.19 1.30
CA SER A 21 11.99 -5.63 1.18
C SER A 21 11.24 -6.15 2.40
N SER A 22 11.60 -5.71 3.61
CA SER A 22 10.92 -6.06 4.86
C SER A 22 9.48 -5.56 4.86
N PHE A 23 9.28 -4.27 4.55
CA PHE A 23 7.94 -3.68 4.40
C PHE A 23 7.09 -4.43 3.37
N VAL A 24 7.64 -4.71 2.19
CA VAL A 24 6.94 -5.47 1.14
C VAL A 24 6.60 -6.89 1.58
N SER A 25 7.46 -7.55 2.36
CA SER A 25 7.14 -8.87 2.92
C SER A 25 5.88 -8.82 3.78
N THR A 26 5.67 -7.75 4.55
CA THR A 26 4.42 -7.53 5.29
C THR A 26 3.22 -7.41 4.35
N LEU A 27 3.34 -6.65 3.25
CA LEU A 27 2.28 -6.50 2.24
C LEU A 27 1.95 -7.80 1.50
N MET A 28 2.90 -8.74 1.43
CA MET A 28 2.74 -10.04 0.79
C MET A 28 2.12 -11.10 1.73
N THR A 29 1.89 -10.77 3.00
CA THR A 29 1.23 -11.67 3.96
C THR A 29 -0.18 -12.01 3.50
N GLU A 30 -0.60 -13.23 3.82
CA GLU A 30 -1.92 -13.74 3.48
C GLU A 30 -3.05 -12.99 4.20
N PRO A 31 -4.18 -12.69 3.55
CA PRO A 31 -5.38 -12.21 4.23
C PRO A 31 -5.94 -13.25 5.21
N GLU A 32 -6.53 -12.79 6.31
CA GLU A 32 -7.12 -13.67 7.31
C GLU A 32 -8.32 -14.45 6.73
N PRO A 33 -8.49 -15.74 7.04
CA PRO A 33 -9.58 -16.55 6.48
C PRO A 33 -10.97 -15.94 6.71
N ALA A 34 -11.21 -15.35 7.88
CA ALA A 34 -12.48 -14.70 8.19
C ALA A 34 -12.77 -13.49 7.28
N ALA A 35 -11.75 -12.73 6.86
CA ALA A 35 -11.91 -11.62 5.92
C ALA A 35 -12.18 -12.14 4.49
N VAL A 36 -11.52 -13.23 4.10
CA VAL A 36 -11.75 -13.90 2.81
C VAL A 36 -13.19 -14.40 2.73
N ASP A 37 -13.64 -15.17 3.73
CA ASP A 37 -15.00 -15.71 3.79
C ASP A 37 -16.04 -14.60 3.76
N ARG A 38 -15.77 -13.51 4.48
CA ARG A 38 -16.68 -12.36 4.51
C ARG A 38 -16.77 -11.68 3.14
N LEU A 39 -15.65 -11.40 2.49
CA LEU A 39 -15.68 -10.78 1.16
C LEU A 39 -16.30 -11.70 0.10
N ALA A 40 -16.03 -13.00 0.16
CA ALA A 40 -16.64 -14.00 -0.74
C ALA A 40 -18.17 -13.98 -0.62
N ASN A 41 -18.70 -13.98 0.61
CA ASN A 41 -20.14 -13.91 0.87
C ASN A 41 -20.78 -12.59 0.42
N LEU A 42 -20.05 -11.46 0.49
CA LEU A 42 -20.54 -10.17 -0.02
C LEU A 42 -20.56 -10.11 -1.55
N GLY A 43 -19.63 -10.82 -2.18
CA GLY A 43 -19.38 -10.80 -3.60
C GLY A 43 -20.20 -11.78 -4.43
N ASP A 44 -20.78 -12.80 -3.79
CA ASP A 44 -21.30 -14.00 -4.46
C ASP A 44 -20.23 -14.65 -5.37
N LEU A 45 -18.97 -14.58 -4.94
CA LEU A 45 -17.80 -15.17 -5.60
C LEU A 45 -17.13 -16.20 -4.70
N ASP A 46 -16.22 -16.99 -5.30
CA ASP A 46 -15.44 -17.96 -4.55
C ASP A 46 -14.38 -17.32 -3.62
N ALA A 47 -13.94 -18.10 -2.65
CA ALA A 47 -12.95 -17.68 -1.66
C ALA A 47 -11.58 -17.38 -2.28
N ASP A 48 -11.23 -17.97 -3.42
CA ASP A 48 -9.95 -17.73 -4.09
C ASP A 48 -9.91 -16.34 -4.72
N HIS A 49 -11.01 -15.93 -5.38
CA HIS A 49 -11.18 -14.58 -5.91
C HIS A 49 -11.15 -13.55 -4.80
N ALA A 50 -11.93 -13.75 -3.73
CA ALA A 50 -11.95 -12.85 -2.58
C ALA A 50 -10.55 -12.67 -1.96
N ARG A 51 -9.80 -13.76 -1.82
CA ARG A 51 -8.42 -13.75 -1.35
C ARG A 51 -7.50 -12.93 -2.25
N TRP A 52 -7.64 -13.05 -3.57
CA TRP A 52 -6.87 -12.23 -4.52
C TRP A 52 -7.19 -10.75 -4.42
N GLU A 53 -8.47 -10.37 -4.30
CA GLU A 53 -8.85 -8.96 -4.20
C GLU A 53 -8.32 -8.32 -2.90
N LEU A 54 -8.36 -9.05 -1.77
CA LEU A 54 -7.75 -8.58 -0.52
C LEU A 54 -6.22 -8.42 -0.63
N ARG A 55 -5.53 -9.35 -1.31
CA ARG A 55 -4.09 -9.20 -1.59
C ARG A 55 -3.81 -7.97 -2.45
N TYR A 56 -4.59 -7.74 -3.50
CA TYR A 56 -4.41 -6.57 -4.37
C TYR A 56 -4.63 -5.27 -3.62
N LEU A 57 -5.67 -5.20 -2.80
CA LEU A 57 -5.96 -4.02 -1.98
C LEU A 57 -4.82 -3.72 -1.00
N ARG A 58 -4.38 -4.72 -0.21
CA ARG A 58 -3.25 -4.58 0.73
C ARG A 58 -2.00 -4.03 0.04
N ARG A 59 -1.60 -4.65 -1.08
CA ARG A 59 -0.41 -4.25 -1.85
C ARG A 59 -0.55 -2.83 -2.42
N ALA A 60 -1.73 -2.49 -2.92
CA ALA A 60 -1.98 -1.18 -3.51
C ALA A 60 -1.97 -0.09 -2.45
N VAL A 61 -2.67 -0.31 -1.34
CA VAL A 61 -2.73 0.62 -0.21
C VAL A 61 -1.35 0.83 0.42
N GLY A 62 -0.58 -0.24 0.63
CA GLY A 62 0.78 -0.14 1.13
C GLY A 62 1.70 0.70 0.23
N LEU A 63 1.60 0.53 -1.09
CA LEU A 63 2.33 1.35 -2.06
C LEU A 63 1.88 2.82 -2.05
N LEU A 64 0.57 3.07 -1.94
CA LEU A 64 0.02 4.43 -1.92
C LEU A 64 0.38 5.18 -0.63
N ILE A 65 0.38 4.50 0.52
CA ILE A 65 0.88 5.03 1.79
C ILE A 65 2.37 5.35 1.67
N ALA A 66 3.17 4.44 1.12
CA ALA A 66 4.60 4.71 0.88
C ALA A 66 4.85 5.89 -0.07
N GLY A 67 3.88 6.28 -0.90
CA GLY A 67 3.95 7.50 -1.71
C GLY A 67 3.49 8.77 -0.98
N ARG A 68 2.60 8.64 0.01
CA ARG A 68 1.97 9.77 0.70
C ARG A 68 2.69 10.16 1.98
N ASP A 69 3.04 9.16 2.78
CA ASP A 69 3.54 9.29 4.16
C ASP A 69 5.03 8.95 4.27
N ALA A 70 5.68 8.66 3.15
CA ALA A 70 7.13 8.52 3.12
C ALA A 70 7.85 9.83 3.41
N LEU A 71 9.00 9.70 4.05
CA LEU A 71 9.95 10.77 4.37
C LEU A 71 10.49 11.47 3.10
N ASP A 72 10.54 10.76 1.97
CA ASP A 72 10.98 11.28 0.67
C ASP A 72 10.47 10.46 -0.54
N ASP A 73 10.59 11.03 -1.75
CA ASP A 73 10.22 10.37 -3.03
C ASP A 73 11.00 9.06 -3.28
N ARG A 74 12.18 8.93 -2.66
CA ARG A 74 13.05 7.76 -2.81
C ARG A 74 12.44 6.53 -2.14
N THR A 75 11.79 6.70 -0.99
CA THR A 75 11.11 5.61 -0.26
C THR A 75 10.02 4.99 -1.12
N ALA A 76 9.15 5.81 -1.74
CA ALA A 76 8.10 5.35 -2.64
C ALA A 76 8.65 4.55 -3.83
N SER A 77 9.73 5.05 -4.45
CA SER A 77 10.41 4.37 -5.56
C SER A 77 10.98 3.02 -5.15
N MET A 78 11.63 2.94 -3.99
CA MET A 78 12.23 1.70 -3.49
C MET A 78 11.19 0.65 -3.09
N VAL A 79 10.11 1.06 -2.42
CA VAL A 79 8.97 0.20 -2.12
C VAL A 79 8.32 -0.31 -3.40
N GLY A 80 8.12 0.57 -4.40
CA GLY A 80 7.58 0.18 -5.70
C GLY A 80 8.43 -0.87 -6.41
N HIS A 81 9.75 -0.71 -6.42
CA HIS A 81 10.68 -1.68 -7.01
C HIS A 81 10.68 -3.03 -6.27
N ALA A 82 10.70 -3.00 -4.93
CA ALA A 82 10.65 -4.20 -4.12
C ALA A 82 9.32 -4.95 -4.30
N LEU A 83 8.20 -4.23 -4.35
CA LEU A 83 6.87 -4.81 -4.58
C LEU A 83 6.75 -5.43 -5.97
N ALA A 84 7.26 -4.76 -7.01
CA ALA A 84 7.27 -5.30 -8.36
C ALA A 84 8.01 -6.64 -8.43
N LYS A 85 9.20 -6.74 -7.82
CA LYS A 85 9.96 -7.99 -7.72
C LYS A 85 9.20 -9.07 -6.94
N ALA A 86 8.55 -8.70 -5.83
CA ALA A 86 7.79 -9.63 -5.01
C ALA A 86 6.57 -10.20 -5.76
N VAL A 87 5.85 -9.37 -6.52
CA VAL A 87 4.71 -9.80 -7.35
C VAL A 87 5.15 -10.70 -8.51
N GLU A 88 6.30 -10.42 -9.13
CA GLU A 88 6.87 -11.26 -10.19
C GLU A 88 7.23 -12.68 -9.69
N HIS A 89 7.53 -12.82 -8.40
CA HIS A 89 7.89 -14.09 -7.76
C HIS A 89 6.81 -14.59 -6.80
N ASP A 90 5.58 -14.09 -6.89
CA ASP A 90 4.49 -14.44 -5.98
C ASP A 90 4.21 -15.96 -6.03
N PRO A 91 4.43 -16.70 -4.92
CA PRO A 91 4.20 -18.14 -4.89
C PRO A 91 2.72 -18.51 -4.99
N SER A 92 1.82 -17.57 -4.70
CA SER A 92 0.38 -17.78 -4.82
C SER A 92 -0.09 -17.77 -6.28
N ALA A 93 0.69 -17.19 -7.20
CA ALA A 93 0.37 -17.18 -8.62
C ALA A 93 1.17 -18.28 -9.34
N ALA A 94 0.45 -19.16 -10.05
CA ALA A 94 1.07 -20.07 -11.00
C ALA A 94 1.92 -19.27 -12.01
N PRO A 95 3.10 -19.76 -12.44
CA PRO A 95 4.00 -18.98 -13.31
C PRO A 95 3.31 -18.39 -14.56
N ALA A 96 2.41 -19.16 -15.19
CA ALA A 96 1.64 -18.72 -16.36
C ALA A 96 0.63 -17.59 -16.06
N MET A 97 0.21 -17.43 -14.81
CA MET A 97 -0.80 -16.45 -14.37
C MET A 97 -0.21 -15.14 -13.85
N ARG A 98 1.12 -15.07 -13.65
CA ARG A 98 1.79 -13.91 -13.05
C ARG A 98 1.57 -12.62 -13.83
N ALA A 99 1.67 -12.68 -15.16
CA ALA A 99 1.43 -11.51 -16.01
C ALA A 99 -0.01 -10.99 -15.88
N THR A 100 -0.98 -11.90 -15.86
CA THR A 100 -2.40 -11.57 -15.64
C THR A 100 -2.62 -11.00 -14.26
N SER A 101 -2.05 -11.59 -13.21
CA SER A 101 -2.16 -11.08 -11.83
C SER A 101 -1.57 -9.67 -11.70
N ALA A 102 -0.40 -9.41 -12.30
CA ALA A 102 0.20 -8.08 -12.34
C ALA A 102 -0.69 -7.06 -13.10
N ALA A 103 -1.32 -7.46 -14.21
CA ALA A 103 -2.26 -6.60 -14.93
C ALA A 103 -3.51 -6.28 -14.11
N GLN A 104 -4.08 -7.27 -13.42
CA GLN A 104 -5.22 -7.08 -12.51
C GLN A 104 -4.85 -6.15 -11.35
N PHE A 105 -3.71 -6.39 -10.70
CA PHE A 105 -3.18 -5.53 -9.65
C PHE A 105 -3.04 -4.08 -10.12
N ASN A 106 -2.42 -3.85 -11.28
CA ASN A 106 -2.25 -2.52 -11.84
C ASN A 106 -3.59 -1.82 -12.13
N ALA A 107 -4.63 -2.56 -12.52
CA ALA A 107 -5.97 -2.00 -12.69
C ALA A 107 -6.56 -1.53 -11.35
N ARG A 108 -6.44 -2.34 -10.29
CA ARG A 108 -6.89 -1.99 -8.92
C ARG A 108 -6.12 -0.79 -8.38
N LEU A 109 -4.78 -0.81 -8.49
CA LEU A 109 -3.91 0.27 -8.05
C LEU A 109 -4.29 1.61 -8.69
N ARG A 110 -4.57 1.63 -9.99
CA ARG A 110 -5.03 2.85 -10.67
C ARG A 110 -6.32 3.38 -10.05
N LEU A 111 -7.33 2.53 -9.88
CA LEU A 111 -8.61 2.94 -9.28
C LEU A 111 -8.41 3.47 -7.85
N TYR A 112 -7.70 2.75 -6.99
CA TYR A 112 -7.49 3.17 -5.61
C TYR A 112 -6.70 4.47 -5.51
N ARG A 113 -5.71 4.67 -6.37
CA ARG A 113 -4.97 5.93 -6.47
C ARG A 113 -5.90 7.07 -6.87
N ASP A 114 -6.76 6.86 -7.86
CA ASP A 114 -7.68 7.89 -8.34
C ASP A 114 -8.69 8.26 -7.24
N LEU A 115 -9.17 7.29 -6.47
CA LEU A 115 -10.00 7.52 -5.28
C LEU A 115 -9.24 8.35 -4.24
N MET A 116 -8.02 7.95 -3.86
CA MET A 116 -7.20 8.68 -2.89
C MET A 116 -6.80 10.09 -3.34
N GLY A 117 -6.72 10.33 -4.65
CA GLY A 117 -6.31 11.60 -5.25
C GLY A 117 -7.44 12.64 -5.42
N GLN A 118 -8.68 12.32 -5.05
CA GLN A 118 -9.82 13.26 -5.15
C GLN A 118 -9.58 14.49 -4.24
N ARG A 119 -9.20 15.62 -4.87
CA ARG A 119 -8.85 16.87 -4.19
C ARG A 119 -10.02 17.42 -3.37
N GLY A 120 -9.74 17.80 -2.12
CA GLY A 120 -10.70 18.43 -1.20
C GLY A 120 -11.10 17.57 0.00
N ALA A 121 -10.78 16.27 -0.01
CA ALA A 121 -10.97 15.42 1.15
C ALA A 121 -9.76 15.53 2.10
N SER A 122 -9.98 16.04 3.31
CA SER A 122 -8.98 16.04 4.39
C SER A 122 -8.69 14.63 4.94
N ARG A 123 -9.48 13.63 4.54
CA ARG A 123 -9.41 12.24 5.03
C ARG A 123 -9.37 11.25 3.87
N THR A 124 -8.63 10.15 4.06
CA THR A 124 -8.60 9.02 3.13
C THR A 124 -10.01 8.49 2.87
N PRO A 125 -10.43 8.28 1.61
CA PRO A 125 -11.79 7.88 1.23
C PRO A 125 -12.03 6.38 1.46
N VAL A 126 -11.97 5.94 2.72
CA VAL A 126 -12.09 4.52 3.10
C VAL A 126 -13.40 3.88 2.66
N GLY A 127 -14.50 4.63 2.67
CA GLY A 127 -15.80 4.16 2.20
C GLY A 127 -15.78 3.83 0.71
N GLN A 128 -15.28 4.75 -0.13
CA GLN A 128 -15.20 4.55 -1.58
C GLN A 128 -14.24 3.43 -1.97
N ILE A 129 -13.13 3.29 -1.24
CA ILE A 129 -12.19 2.17 -1.44
C ILE A 129 -12.84 0.84 -1.05
N GLY A 130 -13.61 0.82 0.05
CA GLY A 130 -14.39 -0.36 0.46
C GLY A 130 -15.46 -0.74 -0.56
N GLU A 131 -16.19 0.22 -1.10
CA GLU A 131 -17.16 -0.01 -2.18
C GLU A 131 -16.50 -0.55 -3.44
N ALA A 132 -15.34 -0.01 -3.81
CA ALA A 132 -14.56 -0.51 -4.94
C ALA A 132 -14.07 -1.95 -4.72
N LEU A 133 -13.59 -2.29 -3.51
CA LEU A 133 -13.22 -3.66 -3.14
C LEU A 133 -14.40 -4.62 -3.30
N VAL A 134 -15.56 -4.27 -2.75
CA VAL A 134 -16.79 -5.07 -2.87
C VAL A 134 -17.20 -5.23 -4.33
N GLY A 135 -17.11 -4.17 -5.13
CA GLY A 135 -17.40 -4.21 -6.56
C GLY A 135 -16.47 -5.14 -7.34
N PHE A 136 -15.16 -5.15 -7.04
CA PHE A 136 -14.22 -6.11 -7.64
C PHE A 136 -14.47 -7.55 -7.20
N ALA A 137 -15.02 -7.73 -6.01
CA ALA A 137 -15.48 -9.02 -5.52
C ALA A 137 -16.86 -9.42 -6.08
N GLY A 138 -17.47 -8.67 -7.00
CA GLY A 138 -18.77 -9.02 -7.60
C GLY A 138 -19.99 -8.53 -6.81
N GLY A 139 -19.78 -7.90 -5.66
CA GLY A 139 -20.84 -7.35 -4.81
C GLY A 139 -21.42 -6.04 -5.36
N ARG A 140 -22.62 -5.69 -4.91
CA ARG A 140 -23.28 -4.43 -5.29
C ARG A 140 -22.94 -3.30 -4.31
N PRO A 141 -22.50 -2.12 -4.78
CA PRO A 141 -22.32 -0.95 -3.93
C PRO A 141 -23.67 -0.51 -3.31
N GLY A 142 -23.65 -0.03 -2.07
CA GLY A 142 -24.79 0.66 -1.46
C GLY A 142 -25.65 -0.11 -0.46
N ASN A 143 -25.31 -1.35 -0.07
CA ASN A 143 -25.93 -2.04 1.07
C ASN A 143 -25.13 -1.79 2.38
N ASP A 144 -25.72 -2.09 3.55
CA ASP A 144 -25.06 -2.13 4.89
C ASP A 144 -23.72 -2.91 4.92
N GLN A 145 -23.51 -3.73 3.89
CA GLN A 145 -22.31 -4.48 3.55
C GLN A 145 -21.05 -3.61 3.34
N SER A 146 -21.21 -2.33 2.98
CA SER A 146 -20.11 -1.37 2.79
C SER A 146 -19.39 -1.02 4.10
N SER A 147 -20.08 -1.15 5.25
CA SER A 147 -19.52 -0.80 6.57
C SER A 147 -18.32 -1.68 6.94
N TRP A 148 -18.43 -3.01 6.74
CA TRP A 148 -17.32 -3.93 7.02
C TRP A 148 -16.13 -3.67 6.10
N ALA A 149 -16.36 -3.50 4.80
CA ALA A 149 -15.28 -3.28 3.84
C ALA A 149 -14.53 -1.98 4.15
N ALA A 150 -15.25 -0.90 4.50
CA ALA A 150 -14.64 0.35 4.92
C ALA A 150 -13.82 0.21 6.22
N SER A 151 -14.33 -0.54 7.21
CA SER A 151 -13.59 -0.84 8.44
C SER A 151 -12.31 -1.63 8.15
N TRP A 152 -12.41 -2.70 7.34
CA TRP A 152 -11.25 -3.51 6.96
C TRP A 152 -10.19 -2.69 6.22
N VAL A 153 -10.61 -1.82 5.29
CA VAL A 153 -9.73 -0.89 4.58
C VAL A 153 -9.03 0.05 5.56
N SER A 154 -9.74 0.58 6.56
CA SER A 154 -9.16 1.44 7.59
C SER A 154 -8.10 0.70 8.42
N GLU A 155 -8.40 -0.51 8.86
CA GLU A 155 -7.46 -1.36 9.60
C GLU A 155 -6.21 -1.69 8.77
N GLU A 156 -6.39 -1.94 7.47
CA GLU A 156 -5.28 -2.24 6.58
C GLU A 156 -4.41 -1.00 6.27
N LEU A 157 -5.02 0.18 6.17
CA LEU A 157 -4.30 1.45 6.10
C LEU A 157 -3.45 1.69 7.36
N ASP A 158 -4.04 1.48 8.53
CA ASP A 158 -3.34 1.65 9.81
C ASP A 158 -2.19 0.64 9.95
N ARG A 159 -2.43 -0.63 9.59
CA ARG A 159 -1.40 -1.68 9.55
C ARG A 159 -0.25 -1.31 8.61
N CYS A 160 -0.55 -0.84 7.40
CA CYS A 160 0.46 -0.43 6.42
C CYS A 160 1.26 0.78 6.91
N ASN A 161 0.60 1.76 7.53
CA ASN A 161 1.27 2.93 8.11
C ASN A 161 2.22 2.55 9.23
N GLU A 162 1.78 1.69 10.14
CA GLU A 162 2.60 1.23 11.25
C GLU A 162 3.81 0.42 10.74
N ALA A 163 3.60 -0.49 9.78
CA ALA A 163 4.71 -1.23 9.17
C ALA A 163 5.70 -0.32 8.43
N LEU A 164 5.22 0.74 7.76
CA LEU A 164 6.10 1.70 7.10
C LEU A 164 6.96 2.47 8.13
N ARG A 165 6.35 2.91 9.25
CA ARG A 165 7.04 3.62 10.33
C ARG A 165 8.07 2.75 11.04
N GLN A 166 7.79 1.45 11.22
CA GLN A 166 8.74 0.53 11.82
C GLN A 166 10.02 0.38 10.97
N GLU A 167 9.89 0.40 9.65
CA GLU A 167 11.02 0.22 8.73
C GLU A 167 11.76 1.53 8.41
N PHE A 168 11.03 2.62 8.21
CA PHE A 168 11.59 3.90 7.72
C PHE A 168 11.63 4.99 8.79
N GLY A 169 10.98 4.80 9.94
CA GLY A 169 10.84 5.78 11.00
C GLY A 169 9.61 6.67 10.83
N THR A 170 9.34 7.48 11.85
CA THR A 170 8.35 8.57 11.79
C THR A 170 9.04 9.87 11.41
N VAL A 171 8.35 10.75 10.69
CA VAL A 171 8.77 12.16 10.59
C VAL A 171 8.61 12.76 11.99
N ASP A 172 9.72 12.95 12.71
CA ASP A 172 9.76 13.87 13.83
C ASP A 172 9.79 15.27 13.23
N LEU A 173 8.61 15.86 13.02
CA LEU A 173 8.52 17.30 12.83
C LEU A 173 8.93 17.92 14.16
N PRO A 174 9.94 18.81 14.23
CA PRO A 174 10.20 19.54 15.45
C PRO A 174 8.91 20.24 15.89
N ASP A 175 8.43 19.93 17.09
CA ASP A 175 7.14 20.42 17.62
C ASP A 175 7.06 21.98 17.68
N ASP A 176 8.17 22.68 17.44
CA ASP A 176 8.31 24.12 17.70
C ASP A 176 8.42 25.02 16.47
N VAL A 177 8.11 24.56 15.25
CA VAL A 177 8.12 25.45 14.07
C VAL A 177 6.76 25.50 13.37
N ALA A 178 6.01 26.55 13.68
CA ALA A 178 4.81 26.91 12.92
C ALA A 178 5.17 27.09 11.42
N PRO A 179 4.29 26.71 10.46
CA PRO A 179 4.55 26.86 9.02
C PRO A 179 4.96 28.28 8.59
N SER A 180 4.55 29.29 9.36
CA SER A 180 4.90 30.70 9.19
C SER A 180 6.35 31.06 9.55
N ALA A 181 7.10 30.16 10.18
CA ALA A 181 8.48 30.38 10.62
C ALA A 181 9.52 29.70 9.71
N MET A 182 9.11 29.01 8.64
CA MET A 182 10.06 28.50 7.65
C MET A 182 10.67 29.68 6.86
N PRO A 183 12.01 29.86 6.87
CA PRO A 183 12.64 30.86 6.02
C PRO A 183 12.46 30.43 4.57
N ILE A 184 11.61 31.15 3.84
CA ILE A 184 11.51 31.06 2.39
C ILE A 184 12.88 31.50 1.84
N SER A 185 13.74 30.53 1.51
CA SER A 185 14.91 30.80 0.68
C SER A 185 14.42 31.17 -0.71
N ARG A 186 14.22 32.48 -0.92
CA ARG A 186 14.13 33.05 -2.27
C ARG A 186 15.54 32.95 -2.86
N ARG A 187 15.73 32.03 -3.80
CA ARG A 187 16.75 32.20 -4.84
C ARG A 187 16.21 33.12 -5.91
#